data_AF-A0A960YF02-F1
#
_entry.id   AF-A0A960YF02-F1
#
_cell.length_a   1.000
_cell.length_b   1.000
_cell.length_c   1.000
_cell.angle_alpha   90.00
_cell.angle_beta   90.00
_cell.angle_gamma   90.00
#
_symmetry.space_group_name_H-M   'P 1'
#
loop_
_entity.id
_entity.type
_entity.pdbx_description
1 polymer ?
#
loop_
_entity_poly.entity_id
_entity_poly.type
_entity_poly.pdbx_seq_one_letter_code
_entity_poly.pdbx_strand_id
1 'polypeptide(L)'
;MDLSFNNIQKKALRLYETKLFPTYFSGENLFPLRLRFSPITSKKRKENFAQVEKILLEIRENSGEEKDFGYRVEWKREKSKSSGIWERPVGIFFDTKEDLLKLIEKQDEYTQLINLIQKTGSSFPELQFWLVQHWKELKKHSMDWDEILSICSFVKENVSNLGNKNIREMQIPDIHTKFIETRKALFYSLFDCILEKYRHIEEEDFYLRFGFLNPHPLIRIRRLESIIARKLFGESLQDRSFSIEEL
;
A
#
# COMPACT_ATOMS: atom_id res chain seq x y z
N MET A 1 6.74 14.03 -26.41
CA MET A 1 6.71 15.34 -25.71
C MET A 1 6.36 15.07 -24.24
N ASP A 2 6.99 15.77 -23.28
CA ASP A 2 6.79 15.53 -21.83
C ASP A 2 5.50 16.16 -21.30
N LEU A 3 4.96 17.15 -22.01
CA LEU A 3 3.70 17.81 -21.67
C LEU A 3 2.57 17.26 -22.55
N SER A 4 1.61 16.57 -21.93
CA SER A 4 0.34 16.07 -22.48
C SER A 4 -0.62 15.80 -21.32
N PHE A 5 -1.93 15.72 -21.57
CA PHE A 5 -2.90 15.46 -20.50
C PHE A 5 -2.63 14.14 -19.76
N ASN A 6 -2.36 13.06 -20.50
CA ASN A 6 -2.01 11.75 -19.92
C ASN A 6 -0.75 11.84 -19.02
N ASN A 7 0.29 12.58 -19.44
CA ASN A 7 1.47 12.76 -18.61
C ASN A 7 1.18 13.60 -17.35
N ILE A 8 0.25 14.57 -17.42
CA ILE A 8 -0.21 15.32 -16.25
C ILE A 8 -0.91 14.37 -15.28
N GLN A 9 -1.83 13.53 -15.74
CA GLN A 9 -2.50 12.52 -14.90
C GLN A 9 -1.51 11.56 -14.25
N LYS A 10 -0.54 11.02 -15.00
CA LYS A 10 0.52 10.15 -14.45
C LYS A 10 1.36 10.84 -13.38
N LYS A 11 1.73 12.11 -13.61
CA LYS A 11 2.48 12.91 -12.64
C LYS A 11 1.63 13.26 -11.42
N ALA A 12 0.34 13.55 -11.59
CA ALA A 12 -0.62 13.77 -10.50
C ALA A 12 -0.78 12.52 -9.62
N LEU A 13 -0.90 11.33 -10.23
CA LEU A 13 -0.94 10.06 -9.50
C LEU A 13 0.34 9.84 -8.69
N ARG A 14 1.51 10.16 -9.25
CA ARG A 14 2.76 10.10 -8.50
C ARG A 14 2.80 11.08 -7.33
N LEU A 15 2.26 12.29 -7.49
CA LEU A 15 2.16 13.29 -6.41
C LEU A 15 1.22 12.83 -5.29
N TYR A 16 0.11 12.16 -5.65
CA TYR A 16 -0.80 11.51 -4.70
C TYR A 16 -0.03 10.53 -3.79
N GLU A 17 0.76 9.63 -4.38
CA GLU A 17 1.48 8.60 -3.62
C GLU A 17 2.70 9.11 -2.85
N THR A 18 3.39 10.13 -3.37
CA THR A 18 4.70 10.56 -2.83
C THR A 18 4.63 11.78 -1.93
N LYS A 19 3.56 12.60 -2.05
CA LYS A 19 3.44 13.85 -1.31
C LYS A 19 2.14 13.97 -0.54
N LEU A 20 1.00 13.82 -1.22
CA LEU A 20 -0.29 14.10 -0.61
C LEU A 20 -0.55 13.24 0.63
N PHE A 21 -0.25 11.94 0.52
CA PHE A 21 -0.52 11.01 1.61
C PHE A 21 0.42 11.22 2.82
N PRO A 22 1.75 11.33 2.64
CA PRO A 22 2.64 11.74 3.74
C PRO A 22 2.22 13.06 4.43
N THR A 23 1.76 14.05 3.66
CA THR A 23 1.31 15.34 4.24
C THR A 23 0.06 15.23 5.11
N TYR A 24 -0.75 14.18 4.95
CA TYR A 24 -1.86 13.92 5.86
C TYR A 24 -1.37 13.71 7.30
N PHE A 25 -0.24 13.02 7.49
CA PHE A 25 0.31 12.75 8.82
C PHE A 25 1.04 13.95 9.43
N SER A 26 1.63 14.83 8.61
CA SER A 26 2.31 16.03 9.12
C SER A 26 1.35 17.19 9.38
N GLY A 27 0.14 17.17 8.83
CA GLY A 27 -0.81 18.29 8.91
C GLY A 27 -0.39 19.52 8.10
N GLU A 28 0.64 19.39 7.26
CA GLU A 28 1.13 20.49 6.43
C GLU A 28 0.18 20.78 5.27
N ASN A 29 0.05 22.07 4.93
CA ASN A 29 -0.67 22.46 3.71
C ASN A 29 0.26 22.33 2.50
N LEU A 30 -0.06 21.37 1.62
CA LEU A 30 0.70 21.09 0.39
C LEU A 30 0.34 22.00 -0.79
N PHE A 31 -0.77 22.73 -0.71
CA PHE A 31 -1.38 23.42 -1.84
C PHE A 31 -1.17 24.95 -1.76
N PRO A 32 -0.92 25.64 -2.91
CA PRO A 32 -0.98 25.12 -4.28
C PRO A 32 0.23 24.26 -4.66
N LEU A 33 -0.02 23.11 -5.26
CA LEU A 33 1.01 22.12 -5.61
C LEU A 33 1.42 22.26 -7.08
N ARG A 34 2.68 22.62 -7.31
CA ARG A 34 3.24 22.76 -8.67
C ARG A 34 3.66 21.41 -9.27
N LEU A 35 3.17 21.13 -10.47
CA LEU A 35 3.60 20.02 -11.31
C LEU A 35 4.75 20.45 -12.24
N ARG A 36 5.84 19.69 -12.22
CA ARG A 36 7.03 19.94 -13.05
C ARG A 36 6.90 19.29 -14.43
N PHE A 37 7.17 20.05 -15.48
CA PHE A 37 7.23 19.56 -16.86
C PHE A 37 8.33 20.25 -17.66
N SER A 38 8.80 19.58 -18.71
CA SER A 38 9.79 20.16 -19.62
C SER A 38 9.18 21.29 -20.46
N PRO A 39 9.78 22.49 -20.51
CA PRO A 39 9.20 23.63 -21.21
C PRO A 39 9.10 23.41 -22.72
N ILE A 40 8.02 23.91 -23.32
CA ILE A 40 7.82 23.93 -24.78
C ILE A 40 8.56 25.14 -25.35
N THR A 41 9.70 24.95 -26.01
CA THR A 41 10.48 26.08 -26.55
C THR A 41 9.93 26.57 -27.89
N SER A 42 10.19 27.84 -28.22
CA SER A 42 9.86 28.43 -29.53
C SER A 42 10.43 27.62 -30.71
N LYS A 43 11.61 26.99 -30.52
CA LYS A 43 12.21 26.09 -31.52
C LYS A 43 11.34 24.84 -31.74
N LYS A 44 10.93 24.15 -30.68
CA LYS A 44 10.07 22.96 -30.76
C LYS A 44 8.70 23.27 -31.39
N ARG A 45 8.12 24.43 -31.05
CA ARG A 45 6.85 24.89 -31.64
C ARG A 45 6.97 25.07 -33.15
N LYS A 46 8.07 25.61 -33.66
CA LYS A 46 8.29 25.72 -35.11
C LYS A 46 8.46 24.37 -35.79
N GLU A 47 9.26 23.49 -35.19
CA GLU A 47 9.56 22.17 -35.75
C GLU A 47 8.31 21.28 -35.82
N ASN A 48 7.40 21.39 -34.84
CA ASN A 48 6.22 20.53 -34.71
C ASN A 48 4.94 21.33 -34.41
N PHE A 49 4.64 22.37 -35.18
CA PHE A 49 3.57 23.33 -34.90
C PHE A 49 2.22 22.67 -34.62
N ALA A 50 1.70 21.87 -35.55
CA ALA A 50 0.39 21.23 -35.41
C ALA A 50 0.29 20.35 -34.15
N GLN A 51 1.37 19.62 -33.82
CA GLN A 51 1.40 18.78 -32.63
C GLN A 51 1.42 19.61 -31.34
N VAL A 52 2.18 20.71 -31.32
CA VAL A 52 2.23 21.61 -30.16
C VAL A 52 0.89 22.29 -29.93
N GLU A 53 0.25 22.84 -30.96
CA GLU A 53 -1.08 23.46 -30.84
C GLU A 53 -2.13 22.46 -30.32
N LYS A 54 -2.11 21.21 -30.83
CA LYS A 54 -2.98 20.15 -30.32
C LYS A 54 -2.77 19.88 -28.82
N ILE A 55 -1.52 19.84 -28.37
CA ILE A 55 -1.19 19.65 -26.95
C ILE A 55 -1.67 20.84 -26.10
N LEU A 56 -1.49 22.07 -26.58
CA LEU A 56 -1.92 23.27 -25.85
C LEU A 56 -3.44 23.32 -25.70
N LEU A 57 -4.18 22.97 -26.77
CA LEU A 57 -5.63 22.84 -26.73
C LEU A 57 -6.06 21.74 -25.76
N GLU A 58 -5.48 20.53 -25.87
CA GLU A 58 -5.79 19.41 -24.98
C GLU A 58 -5.61 19.79 -23.49
N ILE A 59 -4.53 20.50 -23.16
CA ILE A 59 -4.26 20.91 -21.78
C ILE A 59 -5.24 21.98 -21.32
N ARG A 60 -5.60 22.93 -22.18
CA ARG A 60 -6.57 23.99 -21.84
C ARG A 60 -7.97 23.40 -21.62
N GLU A 61 -8.45 22.57 -22.54
CA GLU A 61 -9.75 21.90 -22.46
C GLU A 61 -9.89 20.98 -21.24
N ASN A 62 -8.78 20.47 -20.72
CA ASN A 62 -8.75 19.61 -19.54
C ASN A 62 -8.29 20.34 -18.26
N SER A 63 -8.14 21.65 -18.32
CA SER A 63 -7.76 22.47 -17.15
C SER A 63 -8.98 22.81 -16.29
N GLY A 64 -8.71 23.24 -15.06
CA GLY A 64 -9.73 23.76 -14.16
C GLY A 64 -10.34 25.09 -14.63
N GLU A 65 -9.79 25.72 -15.67
CA GLU A 65 -10.41 26.88 -16.32
C GLU A 65 -11.69 26.50 -17.08
N GLU A 66 -11.77 25.26 -17.58
CA GLU A 66 -12.89 24.77 -18.39
C GLU A 66 -13.73 23.68 -17.69
N LYS A 67 -13.13 22.90 -16.79
CA LYS A 67 -13.78 21.73 -16.15
C LYS A 67 -14.25 21.96 -14.71
N ASP A 68 -14.11 23.16 -14.15
CA ASP A 68 -14.37 23.49 -12.72
C ASP A 68 -13.55 22.67 -11.69
N PHE A 69 -12.63 21.82 -12.15
CA PHE A 69 -11.71 21.06 -11.32
C PHE A 69 -10.43 20.70 -12.09
N GLY A 70 -9.37 20.35 -11.36
CA GLY A 70 -8.19 19.69 -11.93
C GLY A 70 -6.93 20.53 -11.79
N TYR A 71 -6.52 21.28 -12.80
CA TYR A 71 -5.30 22.07 -12.69
C TYR A 71 -5.42 23.41 -13.40
N ARG A 72 -4.77 24.42 -12.84
CA ARG A 72 -4.61 25.72 -13.48
C ARG A 72 -3.31 25.75 -14.25
N VAL A 73 -3.33 26.38 -15.42
CA VAL A 73 -2.13 26.57 -16.24
C VAL A 73 -1.66 28.00 -16.10
N GLU A 74 -0.38 28.16 -15.73
CA GLU A 74 0.27 29.46 -15.76
C GLU A 74 0.82 29.69 -17.17
N TRP A 75 0.28 30.70 -17.84
CA TRP A 75 0.66 31.09 -19.20
C TRP A 75 1.60 32.29 -19.19
N LYS A 76 2.62 32.26 -20.05
CA LYS A 76 3.51 33.39 -20.30
C LYS A 76 3.43 33.78 -21.76
N ARG A 77 3.10 35.05 -22.02
CA ARG A 77 3.19 35.63 -23.37
C ARG A 77 4.65 35.81 -23.77
N GLU A 78 5.01 35.26 -24.92
CA GLU A 78 6.36 35.30 -25.44
C GLU A 78 6.36 35.82 -26.89
N LYS A 79 7.22 36.81 -27.16
CA LYS A 79 7.46 37.33 -28.51
C LYS A 79 8.56 36.50 -29.16
N SER A 80 8.23 35.71 -30.17
CA SER A 80 9.22 35.05 -31.02
C SER A 80 9.44 35.88 -32.28
N LYS A 81 10.70 36.14 -32.65
CA LYS A 81 11.10 36.86 -33.88
C LYS A 81 10.56 36.25 -35.19
N SER A 82 9.96 35.07 -35.11
CA SER A 82 9.75 34.16 -36.24
C SER A 82 8.46 33.34 -36.13
N SER A 83 7.67 33.53 -35.07
CA SER A 83 6.42 32.79 -34.82
C SER A 83 5.35 33.68 -34.21
N GLY A 84 5.56 35.01 -34.22
CA GLY A 84 4.66 35.98 -33.60
C GLY A 84 4.66 35.94 -32.07
N ILE A 85 3.63 36.56 -31.50
CA ILE A 85 3.29 36.48 -30.07
C ILE A 85 2.52 35.18 -29.84
N TRP A 86 2.87 34.44 -28.80
CA TRP A 86 2.10 33.27 -28.37
C TRP A 86 2.14 33.11 -26.86
N GLU A 87 1.18 32.35 -26.34
CA GLU A 87 1.08 32.01 -24.92
C GLU A 87 1.66 30.62 -24.69
N ARG A 88 2.71 30.57 -23.86
CA ARG A 88 3.41 29.34 -23.51
C ARG A 88 3.06 28.92 -22.08
N PRO A 89 2.77 27.63 -21.83
CA PRO A 89 2.62 27.14 -20.47
C PRO A 89 3.99 27.15 -19.77
N VAL A 90 4.05 27.75 -18.58
CA VAL A 90 5.24 27.84 -17.72
C VAL A 90 5.07 27.14 -16.37
N GLY A 91 3.82 26.85 -15.98
CA GLY A 91 3.51 26.15 -14.75
C GLY A 91 2.15 25.45 -14.83
N ILE A 92 2.02 24.35 -14.10
CA ILE A 92 0.76 23.65 -13.87
C ILE A 92 0.63 23.53 -12.36
N PHE A 93 -0.52 23.94 -11.84
CA PHE A 93 -0.77 24.01 -10.40
C PHE A 93 -2.07 23.30 -10.08
N PHE A 94 -2.05 22.49 -9.04
CA PHE A 94 -3.24 22.04 -8.34
C PHE A 94 -3.48 23.06 -7.23
N ASP A 95 -4.60 23.79 -7.28
CA ASP A 95 -4.88 24.82 -6.28
C ASP A 95 -5.45 24.19 -4.99
N THR A 96 -6.16 23.06 -5.09
CA THR A 96 -6.66 22.28 -3.95
C THR A 96 -6.32 20.79 -4.02
N LYS A 97 -6.52 20.09 -2.89
CA LYS A 97 -6.44 18.62 -2.83
C LYS A 97 -7.51 17.97 -3.68
N GLU A 98 -8.72 18.51 -3.62
CA GLU A 98 -9.90 18.02 -4.32
C GLU A 98 -9.69 18.08 -5.83
N ASP A 99 -9.04 19.12 -6.33
CA ASP A 99 -8.65 19.24 -7.73
C ASP A 99 -7.74 18.11 -8.19
N LEU A 100 -6.70 17.82 -7.40
CA LEU A 100 -5.78 16.72 -7.68
C LEU A 100 -6.51 15.38 -7.66
N LEU A 101 -7.31 15.11 -6.61
CA LEU A 101 -8.02 13.85 -6.45
C LEU A 101 -9.07 13.62 -7.54
N LYS A 102 -9.82 14.65 -7.93
CA LYS A 102 -10.79 14.58 -9.04
C LYS A 102 -10.12 14.27 -10.37
N LEU A 103 -8.97 14.88 -10.65
CA LEU A 103 -8.23 14.64 -11.90
C LEU A 103 -7.82 13.17 -12.07
N ILE A 104 -7.49 12.49 -10.98
CA ILE A 104 -7.02 11.10 -10.97
C ILE A 104 -8.08 10.09 -10.52
N GLU A 105 -9.31 10.56 -10.26
CA GLU A 105 -10.46 9.74 -9.82
C GLU A 105 -10.15 8.93 -8.54
N LYS A 106 -9.56 9.59 -7.53
CA LYS A 106 -9.15 8.97 -6.24
C LYS A 106 -9.84 9.53 -5.00
N GLN A 107 -10.96 10.23 -5.15
CA GLN A 107 -11.70 10.83 -4.03
C GLN A 107 -12.17 9.76 -3.02
N ASP A 108 -12.82 8.70 -3.51
CA ASP A 108 -13.35 7.63 -2.66
C ASP A 108 -12.23 6.82 -2.02
N GLU A 109 -11.20 6.46 -2.79
CA GLU A 109 -10.01 5.75 -2.29
C GLU A 109 -9.33 6.55 -1.17
N TYR A 110 -9.14 7.85 -1.36
CA TYR A 110 -8.52 8.71 -0.36
C TYR A 110 -9.37 8.75 0.92
N THR A 111 -10.69 8.94 0.78
CA THR A 111 -11.62 8.98 1.92
C THR A 111 -11.62 7.66 2.70
N GLN A 112 -11.66 6.53 2.00
CA GLN A 112 -11.58 5.20 2.61
C GLN A 112 -10.27 5.01 3.38
N LEU A 113 -9.13 5.42 2.80
CA LEU A 113 -7.84 5.33 3.47
C LEU A 113 -7.76 6.18 4.73
N ILE A 114 -8.29 7.41 4.69
CA ILE A 114 -8.36 8.26 5.88
C ILE A 114 -9.18 7.59 6.99
N ASN A 115 -10.33 7.02 6.65
CA ASN A 115 -11.16 6.29 7.61
C ASN A 115 -10.43 5.09 8.21
N LEU A 116 -9.70 4.32 7.38
CA LEU A 116 -8.90 3.18 7.86
C LEU A 116 -7.77 3.63 8.79
N ILE A 117 -7.08 4.74 8.48
CA ILE A 117 -6.05 5.31 9.35
C ILE A 117 -6.64 5.72 10.69
N GLN A 118 -7.73 6.47 10.68
CA GLN A 118 -8.37 6.97 11.90
C GLN A 118 -8.87 5.81 12.78
N LYS A 119 -9.51 4.81 12.16
CA LYS A 119 -9.93 3.58 12.84
C LYS A 119 -8.74 2.86 13.47
N THR A 120 -7.68 2.65 12.70
CA THR A 120 -6.47 1.94 13.17
C THR A 120 -5.79 2.68 14.30
N GLY A 121 -5.59 3.99 14.18
CA GLY A 121 -4.94 4.81 15.21
C GLY A 121 -5.78 4.95 16.48
N SER A 122 -7.11 4.87 16.38
CA SER A 122 -8.00 4.88 17.54
C SER A 122 -7.99 3.54 18.28
N SER A 123 -7.96 2.42 17.56
CA SER A 123 -7.92 1.07 18.15
C SER A 123 -6.52 0.68 18.67
N PHE A 124 -5.47 1.12 17.97
CA PHE A 124 -4.07 0.79 18.26
C PHE A 124 -3.20 2.06 18.18
N PRO A 125 -3.14 2.86 19.24
CA PRO A 125 -2.29 4.05 19.29
C PRO A 125 -0.81 3.75 19.02
N GLU A 126 -0.35 2.54 19.33
CA GLU A 126 1.02 2.08 19.08
C GLU A 126 1.39 2.02 17.58
N LEU A 127 0.38 1.96 16.68
CA LEU A 127 0.59 1.88 15.24
C LEU A 127 0.77 3.24 14.56
N GLN A 128 0.77 4.36 15.28
CA GLN A 128 0.88 5.70 14.65
C GLN A 128 2.09 5.84 13.72
N PHE A 129 3.28 5.44 14.18
CA PHE A 129 4.49 5.48 13.36
C PHE A 129 4.46 4.46 12.22
N TRP A 130 3.90 3.28 12.48
CA TRP A 130 3.74 2.23 11.48
C TRP A 130 2.85 2.72 10.32
N LEU A 131 1.76 3.43 10.61
CA LEU A 131 0.84 3.99 9.61
C LEU A 131 1.55 4.97 8.66
N VAL A 132 2.49 5.78 9.15
CA VAL A 132 3.25 6.72 8.31
C VAL A 132 4.10 5.97 7.27
N GLN A 133 4.73 4.86 7.68
CA GLN A 133 5.65 4.10 6.82
C GLN A 133 4.93 3.09 5.93
N HIS A 134 3.82 2.52 6.40
CA HIS A 134 3.14 1.37 5.79
C HIS A 134 1.69 1.64 5.37
N TRP A 135 1.29 2.89 5.18
CA TRP A 135 -0.07 3.23 4.71
C TRP A 135 -0.49 2.52 3.41
N LYS A 136 0.47 2.15 2.55
CA LYS A 136 0.21 1.39 1.32
C LYS A 136 -0.31 -0.03 1.62
N GLU A 137 0.06 -0.62 2.75
CA GLU A 137 -0.49 -1.90 3.18
C GLU A 137 -1.96 -1.77 3.56
N LEU A 138 -2.40 -0.66 4.16
CA LEU A 138 -3.84 -0.40 4.40
C LEU A 138 -4.60 -0.38 3.09
N LYS A 139 -4.05 0.28 2.06
CA LYS A 139 -4.65 0.30 0.73
C LYS A 139 -4.81 -1.09 0.14
N LYS A 140 -3.76 -1.91 0.27
CA LYS A 140 -3.73 -3.27 -0.29
C LYS A 140 -4.68 -4.22 0.44
N HIS A 141 -4.87 -4.02 1.74
CA HIS A 141 -5.65 -4.89 2.60
C HIS A 141 -6.97 -4.25 3.07
N SER A 142 -7.48 -3.24 2.35
CA SER A 142 -8.62 -2.44 2.78
C SER A 142 -9.90 -3.25 3.03
N MET A 143 -10.12 -4.30 2.21
CA MET A 143 -11.31 -5.16 2.31
C MET A 143 -11.25 -6.08 3.54
N ASP A 144 -10.06 -6.52 3.93
CA ASP A 144 -9.87 -7.48 5.01
C ASP A 144 -9.35 -6.81 6.30
N TRP A 145 -9.31 -5.47 6.32
CA TRP A 145 -8.65 -4.72 7.39
C TRP A 145 -9.31 -4.92 8.75
N ASP A 146 -10.63 -5.09 8.77
CA ASP A 146 -11.38 -5.32 9.99
C ASP A 146 -11.06 -6.67 10.62
N GLU A 147 -10.86 -7.70 9.79
CA GLU A 147 -10.38 -9.02 10.24
C GLU A 147 -8.95 -8.92 10.79
N ILE A 148 -8.09 -8.15 10.13
CA ILE A 148 -6.70 -7.89 10.58
C ILE A 148 -6.70 -7.21 11.96
N LEU A 149 -7.52 -6.17 12.16
CA LEU A 149 -7.64 -5.48 13.44
C LEU A 149 -8.24 -6.40 14.52
N SER A 150 -9.21 -7.25 14.17
CA SER A 150 -9.79 -8.24 15.09
C SER A 150 -8.73 -9.21 15.61
N ILE A 151 -7.87 -9.74 14.73
CA ILE A 151 -6.73 -10.60 15.12
C ILE A 151 -5.78 -9.83 16.03
N CYS A 152 -5.45 -8.59 15.68
CA CYS A 152 -4.57 -7.75 16.50
C CYS A 152 -5.14 -7.53 17.91
N SER A 153 -6.44 -7.26 18.03
CA SER A 153 -7.11 -7.09 19.32
C SER A 153 -7.08 -8.38 20.12
N PHE A 154 -7.46 -9.49 19.50
CA PHE A 154 -7.47 -10.80 20.14
C PHE A 154 -6.10 -11.19 20.68
N VAL A 155 -5.04 -11.01 19.88
CA VAL A 155 -3.67 -11.29 20.31
C VAL A 155 -3.26 -10.37 21.46
N LYS A 156 -3.54 -9.07 21.36
CA LYS A 156 -3.21 -8.06 22.39
C LYS A 156 -3.92 -8.32 23.73
N GLU A 157 -5.15 -8.85 23.70
CA GLU A 157 -5.91 -9.20 24.90
C GLU A 157 -5.44 -10.52 25.54
N ASN A 158 -4.85 -11.43 24.75
CA ASN A 158 -4.46 -12.77 25.19
C ASN A 158 -2.94 -12.95 25.36
N VAL A 159 -2.17 -11.86 25.42
CA VAL A 159 -0.69 -11.90 25.39
C VAL A 159 -0.09 -12.78 26.49
N SER A 160 -0.67 -12.77 27.69
CA SER A 160 -0.20 -13.58 28.82
C SER A 160 -0.35 -15.08 28.61
N ASN A 161 -1.17 -15.52 27.65
CA ASN A 161 -1.49 -16.93 27.38
C ASN A 161 -0.93 -17.42 26.03
N LEU A 162 -0.12 -16.63 25.34
CA LEU A 162 0.40 -16.96 24.00
C LEU A 162 1.37 -18.15 24.00
N GLY A 163 2.21 -18.27 25.03
CA GLY A 163 3.24 -19.32 25.14
C GLY A 163 2.73 -20.76 25.08
N ASN A 164 1.43 -20.96 25.28
CA ASN A 164 0.80 -22.29 25.33
C ASN A 164 -0.10 -22.58 24.11
N LYS A 165 -0.12 -21.72 23.09
CA LYS A 165 -1.05 -21.86 21.96
C LYS A 165 -0.35 -21.66 20.64
N ASN A 166 -0.64 -22.55 19.69
CA ASN A 166 -0.33 -22.28 18.30
C ASN A 166 -1.26 -21.17 17.79
N ILE A 167 -0.78 -20.27 16.94
CA ILE A 167 -1.65 -19.27 16.32
C ILE A 167 -2.80 -19.91 15.50
N ARG A 168 -2.62 -21.18 15.07
CA ARG A 168 -3.65 -21.98 14.41
C ARG A 168 -4.74 -22.48 15.35
N GLU A 169 -4.43 -22.59 16.64
CA GLU A 169 -5.35 -23.02 17.70
C GLU A 169 -6.03 -21.84 18.39
N MET A 170 -5.58 -20.62 18.12
CA MET A 170 -6.34 -19.42 18.42
C MET A 170 -7.64 -19.52 17.64
N GLN A 171 -8.71 -19.97 18.30
CA GLN A 171 -10.08 -20.01 17.79
C GLN A 171 -10.59 -18.57 17.63
N ILE A 172 -9.94 -17.79 16.77
CA ILE A 172 -10.40 -16.45 16.43
C ILE A 172 -11.69 -16.64 15.63
N PRO A 173 -12.84 -16.13 16.12
CA PRO A 173 -14.11 -16.32 15.43
C PRO A 173 -14.01 -15.87 13.98
N ASP A 174 -14.52 -16.70 13.07
CA ASP A 174 -14.65 -16.42 11.63
C ASP A 174 -13.35 -16.27 10.82
N ILE A 175 -12.18 -16.57 11.40
CA ILE A 175 -10.88 -16.41 10.72
C ILE A 175 -10.18 -17.76 10.52
N HIS A 176 -9.98 -18.13 9.25
CA HIS A 176 -9.21 -19.32 8.90
C HIS A 176 -7.70 -19.10 9.09
N THR A 177 -7.01 -20.13 9.57
CA THR A 177 -5.56 -20.12 9.82
C THR A 177 -4.70 -19.70 8.61
N LYS A 178 -5.17 -19.97 7.39
CA LYS A 178 -4.53 -19.54 6.14
C LYS A 178 -4.45 -18.01 6.00
N PHE A 179 -5.34 -17.27 6.66
CA PHE A 179 -5.40 -15.82 6.60
C PHE A 179 -4.11 -15.18 7.16
N ILE A 180 -3.67 -15.64 8.34
CA ILE A 180 -2.44 -15.16 8.97
C ILE A 180 -1.21 -15.64 8.20
N GLU A 181 -1.19 -16.91 7.79
CA GLU A 181 -0.08 -17.51 7.03
C GLU A 181 0.23 -16.75 5.74
N THR A 182 -0.80 -16.37 5.00
CA THR A 182 -0.66 -15.62 3.73
C THR A 182 -0.27 -14.15 3.93
N ARG A 183 -0.44 -13.61 5.13
CA ARG A 183 -0.15 -12.20 5.49
C ARG A 183 0.90 -12.10 6.61
N LYS A 184 1.76 -13.11 6.77
CA LYS A 184 2.78 -13.16 7.83
C LYS A 184 3.63 -11.89 7.90
N ALA A 185 4.10 -11.38 6.76
CA ALA A 185 4.91 -10.17 6.73
C ALA A 185 4.16 -8.94 7.29
N LEU A 186 2.87 -8.83 6.99
CA LEU A 186 2.02 -7.77 7.54
C LEU A 186 1.85 -7.94 9.05
N PHE A 187 1.42 -9.11 9.50
CA PHE A 187 1.25 -9.39 10.93
C PHE A 187 2.55 -9.26 11.71
N TYR A 188 3.67 -9.66 11.14
CA TYR A 188 4.99 -9.46 11.74
C TYR A 188 5.21 -7.97 12.02
N SER A 189 5.03 -7.11 11.01
CA SER A 189 5.23 -5.68 11.17
C SER A 189 4.24 -5.02 12.14
N LEU A 190 2.99 -5.50 12.18
CA LEU A 190 1.97 -4.99 13.10
C LEU A 190 2.24 -5.42 14.55
N PHE A 191 2.54 -6.70 14.76
CA PHE A 191 2.82 -7.26 16.09
C PHE A 191 4.14 -6.74 16.64
N ASP A 192 5.11 -6.42 15.79
CA ASP A 192 6.36 -5.79 16.24
C ASP A 192 6.08 -4.46 16.96
N CYS A 193 5.07 -3.70 16.52
CA CYS A 193 4.62 -2.49 17.19
C CYS A 193 3.66 -2.78 18.37
N ILE A 194 2.64 -3.61 18.15
CA ILE A 194 1.56 -3.84 19.14
C ILE A 194 2.08 -4.58 20.38
N LEU A 195 2.99 -5.55 20.17
CA LEU A 195 3.51 -6.44 21.21
C LEU A 195 4.92 -6.06 21.65
N GLU A 196 5.26 -4.77 21.57
CA GLU A 196 6.62 -4.28 21.83
C GLU A 196 7.25 -4.82 23.13
N LYS A 197 6.45 -4.95 24.19
CA LYS A 197 6.92 -5.42 25.51
C LYS A 197 7.02 -6.95 25.64
N TYR A 198 6.45 -7.68 24.69
CA TYR A 198 6.28 -9.13 24.75
C TYR A 198 6.98 -9.86 23.60
N ARG A 199 7.60 -9.12 22.67
CA ARG A 199 8.37 -9.67 21.56
C ARG A 199 9.77 -10.09 21.99
N HIS A 200 10.24 -11.21 21.45
CA HIS A 200 11.61 -11.71 21.57
C HIS A 200 12.41 -11.24 20.36
N ILE A 201 13.11 -10.11 20.49
CA ILE A 201 13.76 -9.41 19.35
C ILE A 201 14.83 -10.26 18.64
N GLU A 202 15.49 -11.13 19.40
CA GLU A 202 16.53 -12.06 18.91
C GLU A 202 15.98 -13.16 18.00
N GLU A 203 14.67 -13.41 18.05
CA GLU A 203 14.03 -14.43 17.22
C GLU A 203 13.64 -13.85 15.86
N GLU A 204 14.13 -14.51 14.80
CA GLU A 204 13.75 -14.20 13.42
C GLU A 204 12.43 -14.87 13.02
N ASP A 205 12.12 -16.02 13.61
CA ASP A 205 10.88 -16.75 13.33
C ASP A 205 9.66 -16.01 13.88
N PHE A 206 8.63 -15.85 13.04
CA PHE A 206 7.41 -15.14 13.39
C PHE A 206 6.73 -15.70 14.65
N TYR A 207 6.69 -17.02 14.82
CA TYR A 207 6.00 -17.62 15.95
C TYR A 207 6.80 -17.39 17.23
N LEU A 208 8.10 -17.72 17.20
CA LEU A 208 8.99 -17.58 18.36
C LEU A 208 9.10 -16.11 18.79
N ARG A 209 9.22 -15.17 17.85
CA ARG A 209 9.31 -13.74 18.14
C ARG A 209 8.14 -13.21 18.96
N PHE A 210 6.93 -13.69 18.72
CA PHE A 210 5.75 -13.22 19.43
C PHE A 210 5.23 -14.22 20.49
N GLY A 211 6.06 -15.21 20.85
CA GLY A 211 5.76 -16.18 21.89
C GLY A 211 4.66 -17.18 21.53
N PHE A 212 4.38 -17.39 20.24
CA PHE A 212 3.49 -18.44 19.78
C PHE A 212 4.21 -19.79 19.78
N LEU A 213 3.48 -20.87 20.05
CA LEU A 213 4.02 -22.22 19.85
C LEU A 213 4.31 -22.43 18.36
N ASN A 214 5.56 -22.75 18.03
CA ASN A 214 5.97 -23.02 16.65
C ASN A 214 5.18 -24.23 16.12
N PRO A 215 4.47 -24.14 14.98
CA PRO A 215 3.92 -25.32 14.32
C PRO A 215 5.09 -26.18 13.79
N HIS A 216 5.66 -27.02 14.64
CA HIS A 216 6.64 -28.01 14.18
C HIS A 216 6.04 -28.78 12.99
N PRO A 217 6.77 -28.89 11.87
CA PRO A 217 6.27 -29.62 10.73
C PRO A 217 6.07 -31.08 11.13
N LEU A 218 4.83 -31.56 11.01
CA LEU A 218 4.55 -32.97 11.23
C LEU A 218 5.23 -33.78 10.12
N ILE A 219 6.14 -34.67 10.49
CA ILE A 219 6.72 -35.64 9.58
C ILE A 219 5.68 -36.72 9.35
N ARG A 220 5.12 -36.74 8.13
CA ARG A 220 4.23 -37.80 7.70
C ARG A 220 5.03 -38.94 7.09
N ILE A 221 5.01 -40.09 7.76
CA ILE A 221 5.54 -41.33 7.22
C ILE A 221 4.38 -42.07 6.58
N ARG A 222 4.37 -42.16 5.25
CA ARG A 222 3.37 -42.92 4.49
C ARG A 222 4.04 -44.05 3.72
N ARG A 223 3.42 -45.23 3.76
CA ARG A 223 3.79 -46.39 2.95
C ARG A 223 3.44 -46.18 1.48
N LEU A 224 4.46 -46.05 0.61
CA LEU A 224 4.27 -45.92 -0.84
C LEU A 224 3.93 -47.26 -1.51
N GLU A 225 4.59 -48.35 -1.11
CA GLU A 225 4.36 -49.69 -1.67
C GLU A 225 4.21 -50.75 -0.58
N SER A 226 3.05 -51.40 -0.55
CA SER A 226 2.61 -52.24 0.57
C SER A 226 3.38 -53.56 0.70
N ILE A 227 3.81 -54.13 -0.42
CA ILE A 227 4.47 -55.43 -0.49
C ILE A 227 5.93 -55.33 -0.02
N ILE A 228 6.68 -54.33 -0.51
CA ILE A 228 8.08 -54.10 -0.15
C ILE A 228 8.17 -53.66 1.33
N ALA A 229 7.32 -52.74 1.76
CA ALA A 229 7.32 -52.26 3.14
C ALA A 229 7.00 -53.36 4.16
N ARG A 230 6.07 -54.28 3.86
CA ARG A 230 5.79 -55.44 4.71
C ARG A 230 6.97 -56.39 4.85
N LYS A 231 7.72 -56.61 3.76
CA LYS A 231 8.92 -57.47 3.78
C LYS A 231 10.07 -56.87 4.59
N LEU A 232 10.26 -55.55 4.51
CA LEU A 232 11.40 -54.87 5.14
C LEU A 232 11.13 -54.46 6.59
N PHE A 233 9.88 -54.09 6.92
CA PHE A 233 9.56 -53.46 8.20
C PHE A 233 8.38 -54.10 8.96
N GLY A 234 7.82 -55.21 8.48
CA GLY A 234 6.67 -55.88 9.11
C GLY A 234 5.34 -55.12 8.95
N GLU A 235 4.32 -55.46 9.75
CA GLU A 235 3.01 -54.80 9.72
C GLU A 235 2.92 -53.50 10.55
N SER A 236 3.99 -53.12 11.26
CA SER A 236 3.99 -52.06 12.26
C SER A 236 4.05 -50.63 11.69
N LEU A 237 4.46 -50.44 10.43
CA LEU A 237 4.53 -49.11 9.79
C LEU A 237 3.19 -48.72 9.14
N GLN A 238 2.39 -47.98 9.91
CA GLN A 238 1.13 -47.36 9.49
C GLN A 238 1.36 -45.92 8.99
N ASP A 239 0.49 -45.41 8.11
CA ASP A 239 0.51 -43.99 7.70
C ASP A 239 0.25 -43.12 8.94
N ARG A 240 1.29 -42.44 9.42
CA ARG A 240 1.25 -41.66 10.65
C ARG A 240 2.03 -40.37 10.49
N SER A 241 1.58 -39.36 11.23
CA SER A 241 2.22 -38.06 11.35
C SER A 241 2.79 -37.93 12.76
N PHE A 242 4.03 -37.51 12.88
CA PHE A 242 4.75 -37.31 14.13
C PHE A 242 5.33 -35.90 14.17
N SER A 243 5.47 -35.30 15.35
CA SER A 243 6.33 -34.12 15.50
C SER A 243 7.81 -34.56 15.46
N ILE A 244 8.73 -33.63 15.18
CA ILE A 244 10.18 -33.91 15.24
C ILE A 244 10.62 -34.29 16.66
N GLU A 245 9.88 -33.85 17.68
CA GLU A 245 10.16 -34.13 19.09
C GLU A 245 9.67 -35.54 19.52
N GLU A 246 8.79 -36.15 18.73
CA GLU A 246 8.25 -37.50 18.94
C GLU A 246 9.07 -38.61 18.25
N LEU A 247 10.08 -38.24 17.45
CA LEU A 247 10.99 -39.15 16.74
C LEU A 247 12.25 -39.45 17.56
#